data_AF-A0A938PVA0-F1
#
_entry.id   AF-A0A938PVA0-F1
#
_cell.length_a   1.000
_cell.length_b   1.000
_cell.length_c   1.000
_cell.angle_alpha   90.00
_cell.angle_beta   90.00
_cell.angle_gamma   90.00
#
_symmetry.space_group_name_H-M   'P 1'
#
loop_
_entity.id
_entity.type
_entity.pdbx_description
1 polymer ?
#
loop_
_entity_poly.entity_id
_entity_poly.type
_entity_poly.pdbx_seq_one_letter_code
_entity_poly.pdbx_strand_id
1 'polypeptide(L)'
;AKYYESLARTVHLEALSDASPDGEVLAALRNDLNVPGALVRLHALLMQLNHADTDTNRVNARSVLLASARLMGLLQQEPQAALFALQPASTVSAESLCAHDGVAALLEAREGARRSRDFAKADALRLEIESAGFLVEDSPTGPVLRSNTRKSP
;
A
#
# COMPACT_ATOMS: atom_id res chain seq x y z
N ALA A 1 4.50 -8.42 0.05
CA ALA A 1 3.34 -8.27 -0.84
C ALA A 1 2.13 -9.09 -0.38
N LYS A 2 2.22 -10.43 -0.25
CA LYS A 2 1.12 -11.36 0.13
C LYS A 2 0.10 -10.86 1.18
N TYR A 3 0.55 -10.30 2.30
CA TYR A 3 -0.37 -9.76 3.32
C TYR A 3 -1.26 -8.64 2.74
N TYR A 4 -0.67 -7.65 2.09
CA TYR A 4 -1.42 -6.57 1.47
C TYR A 4 -2.24 -7.03 0.26
N GLU A 5 -1.83 -8.08 -0.46
CA GLU A 5 -2.65 -8.68 -1.55
C GLU A 5 -3.95 -9.30 -1.00
N SER A 6 -3.88 -10.00 0.13
CA SER A 6 -5.07 -10.56 0.79
C SER A 6 -5.94 -9.46 1.42
N LEU A 7 -5.33 -8.42 1.96
CA LEU A 7 -6.07 -7.28 2.50
C LEU A 7 -6.75 -6.45 1.39
N ALA A 8 -6.11 -6.26 0.24
CA ALA A 8 -6.70 -5.57 -0.90
C ALA A 8 -7.92 -6.33 -1.46
N ARG A 9 -7.81 -7.66 -1.58
CA ARG A 9 -8.93 -8.53 -1.99
C ARG A 9 -10.15 -8.47 -1.07
N THR A 10 -9.94 -8.10 0.20
CA THR A 10 -11.00 -8.03 1.22
C THR A 10 -11.26 -6.60 1.68
N VAL A 11 -10.86 -5.59 0.91
CA VAL A 11 -11.01 -4.17 1.30
C VAL A 11 -12.47 -3.74 1.42
N HIS A 12 -13.36 -4.34 0.63
CA HIS A 12 -14.81 -4.11 0.67
C HIS A 12 -15.47 -4.66 1.94
N LEU A 13 -14.76 -5.48 2.71
CA LEU A 13 -15.21 -6.00 3.99
C LEU A 13 -14.65 -5.13 5.10
N GLU A 14 -15.52 -4.33 5.71
CA GLU A 14 -15.15 -3.48 6.85
C GLU A 14 -14.70 -4.34 8.03
N ALA A 15 -13.50 -4.05 8.54
CA ALA A 15 -12.99 -4.70 9.73
C ALA A 15 -13.72 -4.18 10.97
N LEU A 16 -13.95 -5.06 11.94
CA LEU A 16 -14.51 -4.69 13.24
C LEU A 16 -13.52 -3.79 13.97
N SER A 17 -13.97 -2.59 14.37
CA SER A 17 -13.14 -1.60 15.07
C SER A 17 -12.62 -2.12 16.42
N ASP A 18 -13.40 -2.98 17.07
CA ASP A 18 -13.17 -3.42 18.44
C ASP A 18 -12.59 -4.84 18.51
N ALA A 19 -12.09 -5.36 17.38
CA ALA A 19 -11.46 -6.67 17.34
C ALA A 19 -10.21 -6.69 18.22
N SER A 20 -10.14 -7.68 19.11
CA SER A 20 -8.96 -7.92 19.93
C SER A 20 -7.88 -8.65 19.14
N PRO A 21 -6.58 -8.41 19.46
CA PRO A 21 -5.50 -9.23 18.94
C PRO A 21 -5.70 -10.71 19.27
N ASP A 22 -5.15 -11.57 18.42
CA ASP A 22 -5.16 -13.01 18.63
C ASP A 22 -4.40 -13.40 19.90
N GLY A 23 -4.99 -14.34 20.66
CA GLY A 23 -4.44 -14.78 21.94
C GLY A 23 -3.06 -15.43 21.83
N GLU A 24 -2.77 -16.16 20.74
CA GLU A 24 -1.47 -16.79 20.53
C GLU A 24 -0.41 -15.76 20.12
N VAL A 25 -0.78 -14.71 19.37
CA VAL A 25 0.12 -13.58 19.11
C VAL A 25 0.49 -12.90 20.43
N LEU A 26 -0.49 -12.60 21.27
CA LEU A 26 -0.26 -12.00 22.59
C LEU A 26 0.60 -12.90 23.49
N ALA A 27 0.35 -14.21 23.50
CA ALA A 27 1.13 -15.17 24.26
C ALA A 27 2.59 -15.22 23.79
N ALA A 28 2.83 -15.23 22.47
CA ALA A 28 4.16 -15.17 21.91
C ALA A 28 4.90 -13.89 22.31
N LEU A 29 4.26 -12.73 22.20
CA LEU A 29 4.88 -11.46 22.59
C LEU A 29 5.11 -11.35 24.11
N ARG A 30 4.23 -11.93 24.94
CA ARG A 30 4.42 -12.01 26.40
C ARG A 30 5.56 -12.95 26.80
N ASN A 31 5.92 -13.90 25.94
CA ASN A 31 7.06 -14.77 26.12
C ASN A 31 8.32 -14.11 25.54
N ASP A 32 8.91 -13.19 26.31
CA ASP A 32 10.17 -12.50 25.97
C ASP A 32 10.19 -11.88 24.57
N LEU A 33 9.08 -11.23 24.18
CA LEU A 33 8.91 -10.63 22.86
C LEU A 33 9.31 -11.60 21.73
N ASN A 34 8.82 -12.84 21.77
CA ASN A 34 9.08 -13.83 20.73
C ASN A 34 8.42 -13.44 19.40
N VAL A 35 9.04 -12.49 18.70
CA VAL A 35 8.64 -11.97 17.39
C VAL A 35 8.60 -13.08 16.35
N PRO A 36 9.57 -14.03 16.27
CA PRO A 36 9.46 -15.15 15.34
C PRO A 36 8.16 -15.95 15.53
N GLY A 37 7.81 -16.29 16.78
CA GLY A 37 6.55 -16.97 17.09
C GLY A 37 5.32 -16.15 16.74
N ALA A 38 5.33 -14.85 17.05
CA ALA A 38 4.25 -13.94 16.70
C ALA A 38 4.05 -13.82 15.17
N LEU A 39 5.14 -13.78 14.39
CA LEU A 39 5.09 -13.73 12.92
C LEU A 39 4.57 -15.04 12.32
N VAL A 40 4.93 -16.20 12.90
CA VAL A 40 4.36 -17.50 12.50
C VAL A 40 2.85 -17.50 12.70
N ARG A 41 2.38 -17.01 13.87
CA ARG A 41 0.95 -16.92 14.14
C ARG A 41 0.24 -15.92 13.23
N LEU A 42 0.83 -14.75 12.94
CA LEU A 42 0.29 -13.80 11.96
C LEU A 42 0.13 -14.44 10.57
N HIS A 43 1.06 -15.31 10.18
CA HIS A 43 0.94 -16.03 8.92
C HIS A 43 -0.22 -17.03 8.94
N ALA A 44 -0.45 -17.72 10.07
CA ALA A 44 -1.61 -18.58 10.23
C ALA A 44 -2.94 -17.79 10.13
N LEU A 45 -3.02 -16.61 10.74
CA LEU A 45 -4.18 -15.71 10.61
C LEU A 45 -4.41 -15.26 9.17
N LEU A 46 -3.34 -14.95 8.42
CA LEU A 46 -3.43 -14.66 6.99
C LEU A 46 -4.00 -15.84 6.20
N MET A 47 -3.58 -17.06 6.54
CA MET A 47 -4.12 -18.27 5.90
C MET A 47 -5.60 -18.45 6.23
N GLN A 48 -6.02 -18.22 7.48
CA GLN A 48 -7.44 -18.24 7.86
C GLN A 48 -8.27 -17.23 7.06
N LEU A 49 -7.77 -16.01 6.88
CA LEU A 49 -8.42 -15.00 6.03
C LEU A 49 -8.57 -15.51 4.58
N ASN A 50 -7.52 -16.10 4.03
CA ASN A 50 -7.53 -16.59 2.64
C ASN A 50 -8.45 -17.79 2.41
N HIS A 51 -8.66 -18.63 3.43
CA HIS A 51 -9.49 -19.84 3.35
C HIS A 51 -10.91 -19.66 3.92
N ALA A 52 -11.28 -18.45 4.35
CA ALA A 52 -12.61 -18.19 4.88
C ALA A 52 -13.66 -18.25 3.76
N ASP A 53 -14.66 -19.12 3.94
CA ASP A 53 -15.70 -19.40 2.92
C ASP A 53 -16.88 -18.43 2.95
N THR A 54 -17.00 -17.62 4.00
CA THR A 54 -18.11 -16.67 4.17
C THR A 54 -17.59 -15.27 4.47
N ASP A 55 -18.36 -14.25 4.11
CA ASP A 55 -18.00 -12.85 4.37
C ASP A 55 -17.87 -12.58 5.87
N THR A 56 -18.74 -13.17 6.70
CA THR A 56 -18.62 -13.08 8.17
C THR A 56 -17.28 -13.63 8.66
N ASN A 57 -16.86 -14.79 8.17
CA ASN A 57 -15.58 -15.38 8.55
C ASN A 57 -14.40 -14.55 8.04
N ARG A 58 -14.50 -13.98 6.83
CA ARG A 58 -13.50 -13.06 6.27
C ARG A 58 -13.37 -11.78 7.08
N VAL A 59 -14.49 -11.15 7.46
CA VAL A 59 -14.51 -9.98 8.34
C VAL A 59 -13.82 -10.30 9.66
N ASN A 60 -14.19 -11.40 10.31
CA ASN A 60 -13.57 -11.80 11.58
C ASN A 60 -12.06 -12.05 11.44
N ALA A 61 -11.64 -12.86 10.47
CA ALA A 61 -10.24 -13.16 10.24
C ALA A 61 -9.41 -11.91 9.87
N ARG A 62 -9.97 -11.04 9.02
CA ARG A 62 -9.36 -9.75 8.65
C ARG A 62 -9.17 -8.86 9.87
N SER A 63 -10.20 -8.77 10.71
CA SER A 63 -10.18 -7.90 11.89
C SER A 63 -9.15 -8.37 12.92
N VAL A 64 -9.10 -9.67 13.21
CA VAL A 64 -8.12 -10.26 14.14
C VAL A 64 -6.70 -10.14 13.59
N LEU A 65 -6.49 -10.37 12.28
CA LEU A 65 -5.20 -10.19 11.63
C LEU A 65 -4.70 -8.74 11.75
N LEU A 66 -5.56 -7.76 11.44
CA LEU A 66 -5.21 -6.34 11.52
C LEU A 66 -4.94 -5.90 12.96
N ALA A 67 -5.79 -6.29 13.92
CA ALA A 67 -5.57 -5.98 15.34
C ALA A 67 -4.24 -6.54 15.84
N SER A 68 -3.93 -7.79 15.48
CA SER A 68 -2.68 -8.46 15.86
C SER A 68 -1.45 -7.82 15.20
N ALA A 69 -1.53 -7.47 13.92
CA ALA A 69 -0.43 -6.83 13.20
C ALA A 69 -0.17 -5.41 13.72
N ARG A 70 -1.22 -4.64 13.99
CA ARG A 70 -1.13 -3.27 14.54
C ARG A 70 -0.47 -3.25 15.91
N LEU A 71 -0.72 -4.24 16.76
CA LEU A 71 -0.01 -4.40 18.04
C LEU A 71 1.51 -4.44 17.86
N MET A 72 1.99 -5.01 16.75
CA MET A 72 3.40 -5.11 16.40
C MET A 72 3.90 -3.95 15.52
N GLY A 73 3.06 -2.95 15.25
CA GLY A 73 3.38 -1.84 14.34
C GLY A 73 3.41 -2.23 12.85
N LEU A 74 2.78 -3.32 12.46
CA LEU A 74 2.74 -3.83 11.09
C LEU A 74 1.40 -3.55 10.40
N LEU A 75 1.40 -3.59 9.06
CA LEU A 75 0.20 -3.48 8.21
C LEU A 75 -0.62 -2.20 8.45
N GLN A 76 0.07 -1.07 8.65
CA GLN A 76 -0.55 0.22 8.95
C GLN A 76 -0.99 1.01 7.70
N GLN A 77 -0.45 0.66 6.54
CA GLN A 77 -0.72 1.35 5.29
C GLN A 77 -2.02 0.85 4.65
N GLU A 78 -2.63 1.70 3.84
CA GLU A 78 -3.73 1.28 2.96
C GLU A 78 -3.21 0.19 2.00
N PRO A 79 -3.93 -0.94 1.82
CA PRO A 79 -3.44 -2.07 1.05
C PRO A 79 -2.98 -1.77 -0.38
N GLN A 80 -3.73 -0.97 -1.14
CA GLN A 80 -3.38 -0.64 -2.51
C GLN A 80 -2.12 0.23 -2.58
N ALA A 81 -2.04 1.26 -1.73
CA ALA A 81 -0.87 2.12 -1.61
C ALA A 81 0.39 1.33 -1.22
N ALA A 82 0.25 0.38 -0.29
CA ALA A 82 1.35 -0.48 0.13
C ALA A 82 1.82 -1.44 -0.97
N LEU A 83 0.90 -2.04 -1.73
CA LEU A 83 1.25 -2.91 -2.85
C LEU A 83 1.98 -2.14 -3.94
N PHE A 84 1.51 -0.94 -4.25
CA PHE A 84 2.17 -0.05 -5.19
C PHE A 84 3.60 0.28 -4.74
N ALA A 85 3.81 0.63 -3.47
CA ALA A 85 5.14 0.89 -2.91
C ALA A 85 6.07 -0.34 -2.88
N LEU A 86 5.51 -1.55 -2.87
CA LEU A 86 6.25 -2.82 -2.85
C LEU A 86 6.59 -3.37 -4.25
N GLN A 87 6.20 -2.68 -5.33
CA GLN A 87 6.57 -3.09 -6.68
C GLN A 87 8.10 -3.05 -6.85
N PRO A 88 8.72 -4.08 -7.46
CA PRO A 88 10.15 -4.06 -7.73
C PRO A 88 10.50 -2.89 -8.65
N ALA A 89 11.65 -2.25 -8.42
CA ALA A 89 12.11 -1.05 -9.13
C ALA A 89 12.36 -1.25 -10.64
N SER A 90 12.03 -2.42 -11.19
CA SER A 90 12.18 -2.76 -12.59
C SER A 90 10.83 -2.61 -13.29
N THR A 91 10.76 -1.58 -14.13
CA THR A 91 9.71 -1.30 -15.13
C THR A 91 8.31 -1.08 -14.57
N VAL A 92 8.10 0.08 -13.95
CA VAL A 92 6.80 0.73 -14.07
C VAL A 92 6.89 1.63 -15.29
N SER A 93 6.45 1.13 -16.45
CA SER A 93 6.20 2.02 -17.59
C SER A 93 5.06 2.96 -17.22
N ALA A 94 5.10 4.19 -17.74
CA ALA A 94 4.11 5.22 -17.42
C ALA A 94 2.66 4.71 -17.56
N GLU A 95 2.40 3.74 -18.46
CA GLU A 95 1.06 3.18 -18.67
C GLU A 95 0.46 2.45 -17.45
N SER A 96 1.27 1.83 -16.58
CA SER A 96 0.74 1.03 -15.45
C SER A 96 0.40 1.88 -14.21
N LEU A 97 0.96 3.09 -14.13
CA LEU A 97 0.67 4.10 -13.10
C LEU A 97 -0.58 4.94 -13.42
N CYS A 98 -1.00 4.94 -14.67
CA CYS A 98 -2.04 5.84 -15.17
C CYS A 98 -3.45 5.54 -14.66
N ALA A 99 -3.68 4.41 -13.99
CA ALA A 99 -5.03 3.90 -13.76
C ALA A 99 -5.69 4.35 -12.44
N HIS A 100 -4.98 4.99 -11.50
CA HIS A 100 -5.52 5.12 -10.13
C HIS A 100 -5.80 6.53 -9.58
N ASP A 101 -5.11 7.61 -9.95
CA ASP A 101 -5.32 8.90 -9.24
C ASP A 101 -5.33 10.17 -10.12
N GLY A 102 -5.61 10.09 -11.42
CA GLY A 102 -5.59 11.27 -12.31
C GLY A 102 -4.21 11.88 -12.56
N VAL A 103 -3.17 11.33 -11.93
CA VAL A 103 -1.74 11.68 -12.11
C VAL A 103 -1.29 11.50 -13.57
N ALA A 104 -1.93 10.63 -14.33
CA ALA A 104 -1.73 10.48 -15.78
C ALA A 104 -1.99 11.79 -16.54
N ALA A 105 -3.10 12.47 -16.23
CA ALA A 105 -3.48 13.72 -16.87
C ALA A 105 -2.52 14.85 -16.47
N LEU A 106 -2.05 14.85 -15.22
CA LEU A 106 -1.03 15.80 -14.74
C LEU A 106 0.31 15.59 -15.44
N LEU A 107 0.72 14.33 -15.63
CA LEU A 107 1.95 13.99 -16.35
C LEU A 107 1.86 14.38 -17.83
N GLU A 108 0.74 14.08 -18.50
CA GLU A 108 0.53 14.45 -19.89
C GLU A 108 0.48 15.98 -20.06
N ALA A 109 -0.18 16.69 -19.15
CA ALA A 109 -0.19 18.15 -19.12
C ALA A 109 1.22 18.74 -18.91
N ARG A 110 2.06 18.09 -18.08
CA ARG A 110 3.46 18.47 -17.87
C ARG A 110 4.27 18.28 -19.14
N GLU A 111 4.13 17.15 -19.82
CA GLU A 111 4.80 16.87 -21.09
C GLU A 111 4.35 17.85 -22.19
N GLY A 112 3.06 18.19 -22.23
CA GLY A 112 2.52 19.25 -23.07
C GLY A 112 3.17 20.61 -22.79
N ALA A 113 3.27 20.99 -21.50
CA ALA A 113 3.91 22.23 -21.07
C ALA A 113 5.40 22.27 -21.48
N ARG A 114 6.15 21.18 -21.27
CA ARG A 114 7.56 21.04 -21.73
C ARG A 114 7.70 21.17 -23.24
N ARG A 115 6.83 20.52 -24.03
CA ARG A 115 6.82 20.63 -25.49
C ARG A 115 6.54 22.06 -25.95
N SER A 116 5.64 22.76 -25.25
CA SER A 116 5.35 24.18 -25.49
C SER A 116 6.38 25.16 -24.91
N ARG A 117 7.47 24.66 -24.29
CA ARG A 117 8.50 25.45 -23.58
C ARG A 117 7.95 26.32 -22.43
N ASP A 118 6.81 25.94 -21.87
CA ASP A 118 6.22 26.55 -20.68
C ASP A 118 6.77 25.85 -19.42
N PHE A 119 7.99 26.23 -19.04
CA PHE A 119 8.68 25.62 -17.91
C PHE A 119 8.03 25.97 -16.56
N ALA A 120 7.38 27.13 -16.45
CA ALA A 120 6.69 27.53 -15.23
C ALA A 120 5.49 26.62 -14.95
N LYS A 121 4.69 26.31 -15.98
CA LYS A 121 3.58 25.37 -15.87
C LYS A 121 4.05 23.93 -15.65
N ALA A 122 5.16 23.53 -16.27
CA ALA A 122 5.74 22.20 -16.05
C ALA A 122 6.21 21.99 -14.59
N ASP A 123 6.80 23.01 -13.97
CA ASP A 123 7.21 22.95 -12.55
C ASP A 123 6.01 22.96 -11.59
N ALA A 124 4.97 23.75 -11.89
CA ALA A 124 3.73 23.74 -11.10
C ALA A 124 3.07 22.34 -11.10
N LEU A 125 3.01 21.70 -12.26
CA LEU A 125 2.47 20.33 -12.40
C LEU A 125 3.37 19.30 -11.72
N ARG A 126 4.71 19.50 -11.71
CA ARG A 126 5.63 18.63 -10.96
C ARG A 126 5.34 18.65 -9.47
N LEU A 127 5.12 19.83 -8.90
CA LEU A 127 4.76 19.99 -7.49
C LEU A 127 3.42 19.35 -7.16
N GLU A 128 2.46 19.40 -8.08
CA GLU A 128 1.15 18.77 -7.91
C GLU A 128 1.27 17.24 -7.89
N ILE A 129 2.08 16.68 -8.78
CA ILE A 129 2.40 15.25 -8.80
C ILE A 129 3.15 14.83 -7.52
N GLU A 130 4.11 15.62 -7.05
CA GLU A 130 4.81 15.42 -5.77
C GLU A 130 3.86 15.50 -4.58
N SER A 131 2.86 16.38 -4.62
CA SER A 131 1.83 16.52 -3.59
C SER A 131 0.91 15.30 -3.51
N ALA A 132 0.67 14.65 -4.66
CA ALA A 132 -0.06 13.40 -4.77
C ALA A 132 0.78 12.18 -4.32
N GLY A 133 2.03 12.38 -3.88
CA GLY A 133 2.90 11.31 -3.39
C GLY A 133 3.74 10.64 -4.48
N PHE A 134 3.89 11.25 -5.65
CA PHE A 134 4.67 10.70 -6.76
C PHE A 134 5.83 11.62 -7.16
N LEU A 135 6.99 11.06 -7.47
CA LEU A 135 8.16 11.77 -7.95
C LEU A 135 8.31 11.52 -9.45
N VAL A 136 8.56 12.58 -10.22
CA VAL A 136 8.81 12.48 -11.68
C VAL A 136 10.32 12.53 -11.92
N GLU A 137 10.89 11.43 -12.43
CA GLU A 137 12.26 11.33 -12.92
C GLU A 137 12.26 11.43 -14.46
N ASP A 138 12.98 12.39 -15.05
CA ASP A 138 13.14 12.43 -16.50
C ASP A 138 14.21 11.41 -16.93
N SER A 139 13.85 10.45 -17.79
CA SER A 139 14.80 9.49 -18.38
C SER A 139 14.91 9.69 -19.90
N PRO A 140 16.00 9.21 -20.55
CA PRO A 140 16.15 9.23 -22.02
C PRO A 140 15.00 8.52 -22.77
N THR A 141 14.33 7.58 -22.09
CA THR A 141 13.21 6.79 -22.61
C THR A 141 11.84 7.42 -22.31
N GLY A 142 11.79 8.58 -21.65
CA GLY A 142 10.55 9.26 -21.23
C GLY A 142 10.50 9.50 -19.72
N PRO A 143 9.48 10.22 -19.22
CA PRO A 143 9.32 10.46 -17.79
C PRO A 143 8.95 9.16 -17.06
N VAL A 144 9.67 8.87 -15.97
CA VAL A 144 9.45 7.75 -15.07
C VAL A 144 8.86 8.29 -13.77
N LEU A 145 7.73 7.75 -13.35
CA LEU A 145 7.07 8.09 -12.10
C LEU A 145 7.49 7.09 -11.02
N ARG A 146 7.81 7.59 -9.82
CA ARG A 146 8.12 6.76 -8.64
C ARG A 146 7.27 7.18 -7.45
N SER A 147 6.89 6.24 -6.58
CA SER A 147 6.25 6.59 -5.30
C SER A 147 7.24 7.34 -4.40
N ASN A 148 6.85 8.52 -3.92
CA ASN A 148 7.59 9.25 -2.91
C ASN A 148 7.13 8.82 -1.51
N THR A 149 7.83 7.86 -0.91
CA THR A 149 7.51 7.28 0.40
C THR A 149 7.78 8.19 1.61
N ARG A 150 8.01 9.51 1.42
CA ARG A 150 8.35 10.44 2.52
C ARG A 150 7.20 11.26 3.11
N LYS A 151 5.96 11.07 2.67
CA LYS A 151 4.84 11.86 3.20
C LYS A 151 3.66 10.97 3.57
N SER A 152 3.72 10.40 4.77
CA SER A 152 2.51 10.13 5.55
C SER A 152 2.55 11.00 6.80
N PRO A 153 1.47 11.73 7.13
CA PRO A 153 1.31 12.39 8.42
C PRO A 153 1.24 11.39 9.58
#